data_AF-A0A820IX97-F1
#
_entry.id   AF-A0A820IX97-F1
#
_cell.length_a   1.000
_cell.length_b   1.000
_cell.length_c   1.000
_cell.angle_alpha   90.00
_cell.angle_beta   90.00
_cell.angle_gamma   90.00
#
_symmetry.space_group_name_H-M   'P 1'
#
loop_
_entity.id
_entity.type
_entity.pdbx_description
1 polymer ?
#
loop_
_entity_poly.entity_id
_entity_poly.type
_entity_poly.pdbx_seq_one_letter_code
_entity_poly.pdbx_strand_id
1 'polypeptide(L)'
;PNAIEQLPSITDIPVCQWIRASSSSYNSKTGYFENLSKVPDSSIQSPVSLCKSFSYFIVTQEEVSSLDGKGASVGLATFSPLKPTTTYSLMKDYYTWFPKIKMKVGNTIGWGIFYDENCQDDKIEQLCLVFVMFNNKIIDALFVLQPEGGFVPIVLLQPYATKVSIEIRNVLTKEEFSDLQELYIQ
;
A
#
# COMPACT_ATOMS: atom_id res chain seq x y z
N PRO A 1 -15.87 27.44 23.50
CA PRO A 1 -14.90 26.85 22.55
C PRO A 1 -14.66 25.39 22.92
N ASN A 2 -15.52 24.51 22.42
CA ASN A 2 -15.41 23.07 22.67
C ASN A 2 -14.23 22.57 21.84
N ALA A 3 -13.16 22.19 22.52
CA ALA A 3 -12.02 21.52 21.92
C ALA A 3 -12.51 20.21 21.27
N ILE A 4 -11.93 19.89 20.12
CA ILE A 4 -12.18 18.68 19.35
C ILE A 4 -11.87 17.49 20.26
N GLU A 5 -12.91 16.85 20.81
CA GLU A 5 -12.76 15.97 21.97
C GLU A 5 -12.24 14.57 21.64
N GLN A 6 -12.17 14.18 20.37
CA GLN A 6 -11.50 12.95 19.92
C GLN A 6 -10.96 13.20 18.51
N LEU A 7 -9.66 13.01 18.31
CA LEU A 7 -9.12 12.84 16.96
C LEU A 7 -9.81 11.59 16.38
N PRO A 8 -10.38 11.66 15.15
CA PRO A 8 -10.97 10.49 14.52
C PRO A 8 -9.96 9.34 14.50
N SER A 9 -10.45 8.11 14.70
CA SER A 9 -9.56 6.96 14.65
C SER A 9 -8.98 6.86 13.24
N ILE A 10 -7.72 6.44 13.13
CA ILE A 10 -7.00 6.33 11.86
C ILE A 10 -7.74 5.43 10.85
N THR A 11 -8.53 4.47 11.35
CA THR A 11 -9.39 3.58 10.56
C THR A 11 -10.65 4.23 10.00
N ASP A 12 -11.00 5.44 10.44
CA ASP A 12 -12.17 6.17 9.98
C ASP A 12 -11.88 7.07 8.77
N ILE A 13 -10.61 7.20 8.35
CA ILE A 13 -10.27 7.99 7.17
C ILE A 13 -10.73 7.23 5.93
N PRO A 14 -11.82 7.66 5.26
CA PRO A 14 -12.32 6.96 4.11
C PRO A 14 -11.28 7.06 3.00
N VAL A 15 -11.16 6.00 2.19
CA VAL A 15 -10.23 5.94 1.06
C VAL A 15 -10.33 7.19 0.17
N CYS A 16 -11.51 7.77 0.00
CA CYS A 16 -11.71 8.99 -0.79
C CYS A 16 -10.94 10.24 -0.30
N GLN A 17 -10.43 10.22 0.95
CA GLN A 17 -9.63 11.27 1.57
C GLN A 17 -8.12 11.03 1.46
N TRP A 18 -7.67 9.97 0.75
CA TRP A 18 -6.25 9.76 0.50
C TRP A 18 -5.64 10.94 -0.25
N ILE A 19 -4.40 11.28 0.14
CA ILE A 19 -3.62 12.37 -0.44
C ILE A 19 -3.33 11.99 -1.89
N ARG A 20 -3.59 12.89 -2.83
CA ARG A 20 -3.47 12.59 -4.25
C ARG A 20 -2.83 13.73 -5.01
N ALA A 21 -2.12 13.40 -6.07
CA ALA A 21 -1.64 14.37 -7.03
C ALA A 21 -2.82 15.15 -7.64
N SER A 22 -2.58 16.40 -8.04
CA SER A 22 -3.63 17.25 -8.66
C SER A 22 -4.17 16.69 -9.97
N SER A 23 -3.41 15.81 -10.63
CA SER A 23 -3.79 15.06 -11.83
C SER A 23 -4.70 13.85 -11.55
N SER A 24 -4.85 13.45 -10.28
CA SER A 24 -5.72 12.34 -9.86
C SER A 24 -7.00 12.87 -9.20
N SER A 25 -8.13 12.23 -9.50
CA SER A 25 -9.43 12.49 -8.87
C SER A 25 -10.01 11.21 -8.28
N TYR A 26 -10.98 11.34 -7.37
CA TYR A 26 -11.76 10.23 -6.84
C TYR A 26 -13.20 10.33 -7.30
N ASN A 27 -13.71 9.27 -7.93
CA ASN A 27 -15.08 9.16 -8.38
C ASN A 27 -15.92 8.46 -7.32
N SER A 28 -16.71 9.22 -6.55
CA SER A 28 -17.52 8.69 -5.46
C SER A 28 -18.66 7.77 -5.90
N LYS A 29 -19.06 7.80 -7.18
CA LYS A 29 -20.10 6.90 -7.71
C LYS A 29 -19.56 5.51 -7.99
N THR A 30 -18.32 5.42 -8.46
CA THR A 30 -17.70 4.15 -8.84
C THR A 30 -16.72 3.62 -7.79
N GLY A 31 -16.25 4.48 -6.88
CA GLY A 31 -15.22 4.14 -5.90
C GLY A 31 -13.80 4.14 -6.47
N TYR A 32 -13.59 4.74 -7.64
CA TYR A 32 -12.31 4.68 -8.36
C TYR A 32 -11.48 5.93 -8.17
N PHE A 33 -10.17 5.75 -8.15
CA PHE A 33 -9.25 6.84 -8.46
C PHE A 33 -8.96 6.85 -9.95
N GLU A 34 -8.92 8.05 -10.53
CA GLU A 34 -8.78 8.26 -11.96
C GLU A 34 -7.72 9.33 -12.27
N ASN A 35 -6.84 9.05 -13.23
CA ASN A 35 -5.89 10.00 -13.80
C ASN A 35 -6.27 10.28 -15.26
N LEU A 36 -7.36 11.04 -15.43
CA LEU A 36 -7.92 11.35 -16.74
C LEU A 36 -6.94 12.12 -17.65
N SER A 37 -6.03 12.89 -17.03
CA SER A 37 -4.99 13.64 -17.72
C SER A 37 -3.81 12.79 -18.19
N LYS A 38 -3.77 11.49 -17.81
CA LYS A 38 -2.71 10.53 -18.17
C LYS A 38 -1.30 11.02 -17.81
N VAL A 39 -1.17 11.77 -16.73
CA VAL A 39 0.13 12.25 -16.24
C VAL A 39 0.90 11.06 -15.66
N PRO A 40 2.18 10.85 -15.99
CA PRO A 40 2.97 9.76 -15.41
C PRO A 40 3.11 9.92 -13.89
N ASP A 41 3.21 8.79 -13.19
CA ASP A 41 3.45 8.72 -11.75
C ASP A 41 2.48 9.56 -10.90
N SER A 42 1.22 9.61 -11.31
CA SER A 42 0.18 10.37 -10.58
C SER A 42 -0.15 9.65 -9.28
N SER A 43 0.38 10.18 -8.17
CA SER A 43 0.38 9.48 -6.87
C SER A 43 -0.95 9.57 -6.14
N ILE A 44 -1.25 8.50 -5.40
CA ILE A 44 -2.31 8.41 -4.39
C ILE A 44 -1.66 7.75 -3.17
N GLN A 45 -1.69 8.42 -2.02
CA GLN A 45 -1.00 8.01 -0.82
C GLN A 45 -1.94 8.08 0.37
N SER A 46 -1.89 7.05 1.21
CA SER A 46 -2.58 7.09 2.49
C SER A 46 -2.01 8.21 3.37
N PRO A 47 -2.85 8.98 4.09
CA PRO A 47 -2.39 9.93 5.08
C PRO A 47 -1.90 9.26 6.38
N VAL A 48 -2.08 7.94 6.49
CA VAL A 48 -1.80 7.12 7.67
C VAL A 48 -0.95 5.93 7.29
N SER A 49 0.00 5.59 8.17
CA SER A 49 0.79 4.37 8.01
C SER A 49 -0.07 3.13 8.22
N LEU A 50 0.38 2.02 7.64
CA LEU A 50 -0.07 0.71 8.07
C LEU A 50 0.24 0.54 9.56
N CYS A 51 -0.65 -0.16 10.26
CA CYS A 51 -0.65 -0.27 11.70
C CYS A 51 -1.41 -1.55 12.10
N LYS A 52 -1.47 -1.90 13.39
CA LYS A 52 -2.15 -3.14 13.81
C LYS A 52 -3.64 -3.17 13.42
N SER A 53 -4.31 -2.02 13.39
CA SER A 53 -5.73 -1.89 12.98
C SER A 53 -5.93 -1.59 11.49
N PHE A 54 -4.86 -1.35 10.73
CA PHE A 54 -4.84 -1.18 9.28
C PHE A 54 -3.62 -1.93 8.74
N SER A 55 -3.72 -3.25 8.69
CA SER A 55 -2.55 -4.11 8.50
C SER A 55 -2.14 -4.23 7.04
N TYR A 56 -3.10 -4.14 6.11
CA TYR A 56 -2.82 -4.22 4.67
C TYR A 56 -3.88 -3.52 3.81
N PHE A 57 -3.50 -3.25 2.56
CA PHE A 57 -4.40 -2.71 1.55
C PHE A 57 -4.26 -3.48 0.25
N ILE A 58 -5.32 -3.47 -0.54
CA ILE A 58 -5.40 -4.13 -1.84
C ILE A 58 -5.83 -3.09 -2.87
N VAL A 59 -5.18 -3.14 -4.02
CA VAL A 59 -5.47 -2.29 -5.18
C VAL A 59 -5.91 -3.16 -6.34
N THR A 60 -7.11 -2.94 -6.82
CA THR A 60 -7.62 -3.60 -8.04
C THR A 60 -7.25 -2.75 -9.24
N GLN A 61 -6.64 -3.39 -10.24
CA GLN A 61 -6.33 -2.75 -11.52
C GLN A 61 -7.61 -2.69 -12.36
N GLU A 62 -8.21 -1.50 -12.47
CA GLU A 62 -9.42 -1.30 -13.28
C GLU A 62 -9.07 -0.95 -14.73
N GLU A 63 -7.82 -0.60 -14.99
CA GLU A 63 -7.27 -0.39 -16.32
C GLU A 63 -5.81 -0.87 -16.36
N VAL A 64 -5.43 -1.52 -17.46
CA VAL A 64 -4.06 -1.97 -17.73
C VAL A 64 -3.71 -1.69 -19.19
N SER A 65 -2.42 -1.56 -19.47
CA SER A 65 -1.91 -1.38 -20.83
C SER A 65 -2.27 -2.57 -21.71
N SER A 66 -2.90 -2.31 -22.86
CA SER A 66 -3.26 -3.33 -23.85
C SER A 66 -2.05 -3.92 -24.59
N LEU A 67 -0.93 -3.18 -24.64
CA LEU A 67 0.28 -3.57 -25.36
C LEU A 67 1.15 -4.54 -24.55
N ASP A 68 1.46 -4.17 -23.32
CA ASP A 68 2.43 -4.88 -22.48
C ASP A 68 1.85 -5.43 -21.18
N GLY A 69 0.56 -5.19 -20.90
CA GLY A 69 -0.10 -5.69 -19.70
C GLY A 69 0.46 -5.07 -18.42
N LYS A 70 0.89 -3.81 -18.45
CA LYS A 70 1.31 -3.08 -17.24
C LYS A 70 0.12 -2.40 -16.55
N GLY A 71 0.07 -2.51 -15.23
CA GLY A 71 -0.89 -1.80 -14.38
C GLY A 71 -0.27 -0.59 -13.68
N ALA A 72 -1.01 -0.01 -12.73
CA ALA A 72 -0.49 0.97 -11.81
C ALA A 72 0.53 0.33 -10.85
N SER A 73 1.53 1.10 -10.41
CA SER A 73 2.50 0.63 -9.42
C SER A 73 1.92 0.74 -8.03
N VAL A 74 2.08 -0.31 -7.21
CA VAL A 74 1.54 -0.38 -5.85
C VAL A 74 2.69 -0.71 -4.90
N GLY A 75 2.78 0.03 -3.80
CA GLY A 75 3.90 -0.09 -2.87
C GLY A 75 3.68 0.53 -1.52
N LEU A 76 4.76 0.58 -0.77
CA LEU A 76 4.89 1.24 0.52
C LEU A 76 5.93 2.35 0.43
N ALA A 77 5.67 3.49 1.08
CA ALA A 77 6.60 4.61 1.19
C ALA A 77 6.75 5.03 2.65
N THR A 78 7.78 5.82 2.96
CA THR A 78 7.91 6.51 4.25
C THR A 78 7.30 7.92 4.16
N PHE A 79 6.88 8.51 5.29
CA PHE A 79 6.30 9.88 5.32
C PHE A 79 7.27 11.00 4.90
N SER A 80 8.57 10.74 4.96
CA SER A 80 9.62 11.66 4.52
C SER A 80 10.47 10.94 3.47
N PRO A 81 10.98 11.62 2.42
CA PRO A 81 12.20 11.14 1.79
C PRO A 81 13.25 11.13 2.90
N LEU A 82 13.63 9.95 3.40
CA LEU A 82 14.69 9.90 4.39
C LEU A 82 15.87 10.63 3.74
N LYS A 83 16.47 11.55 4.50
CA LYS A 83 17.74 12.20 4.15
C LYS A 83 18.64 11.13 3.48
N PRO A 84 19.15 11.34 2.26
CA PRO A 84 19.85 10.28 1.55
C PRO A 84 21.16 10.02 2.28
N THR A 85 21.17 8.97 3.09
CA THR A 85 22.36 8.18 3.39
C THR A 85 21.92 6.82 3.89
N THR A 86 21.79 5.86 2.98
CA THR A 86 21.73 4.45 3.36
C THR A 86 23.03 3.77 2.94
N THR A 87 23.87 3.49 3.93
CA THR A 87 24.97 2.52 3.86
C THR A 87 24.50 1.08 4.13
N TYR A 88 23.19 0.85 4.33
CA TYR A 88 22.60 -0.45 4.68
C TYR A 88 21.41 -0.82 3.79
N SER A 89 21.40 -2.06 3.30
CA SER A 89 20.40 -2.61 2.36
C SER A 89 18.98 -2.77 2.94
N LEU A 90 18.85 -2.72 4.27
CA LEU A 90 17.60 -2.91 5.02
C LEU A 90 16.75 -1.63 5.16
N MET A 91 17.33 -0.46 4.89
CA MET A 91 16.61 0.81 4.91
C MET A 91 16.32 1.25 3.48
N LYS A 92 15.03 1.27 3.11
CA LYS A 92 14.55 1.83 1.84
C LYS A 92 13.37 2.75 2.12
N ASP A 93 13.36 3.88 1.44
CA ASP A 93 12.29 4.89 1.50
C ASP A 93 11.02 4.41 0.79
N TYR A 94 11.17 3.37 -0.04
CA TYR A 94 10.13 2.88 -0.92
C TYR A 94 10.31 1.39 -1.22
N TYR A 95 9.21 0.66 -1.14
CA TYR A 95 9.11 -0.72 -1.57
C TYR A 95 8.03 -0.82 -2.64
N THR A 96 8.44 -1.21 -3.85
CA THR A 96 7.52 -1.63 -4.92
C THR A 96 7.73 -3.06 -5.31
N TRP A 97 6.63 -3.65 -5.74
CA TRP A 97 6.64 -4.92 -6.41
C TRP A 97 6.14 -4.70 -7.83
N PHE A 98 6.99 -5.07 -8.78
CA PHE A 98 6.62 -5.09 -10.18
C PHE A 98 6.29 -6.53 -10.54
N PRO A 99 5.04 -6.84 -10.91
CA PRO A 99 4.69 -8.16 -11.38
C PRO A 99 5.57 -8.50 -12.58
N LYS A 100 6.29 -9.63 -12.52
CA LYS A 100 6.97 -10.23 -13.68
C LYS A 100 5.97 -10.86 -14.66
N ILE A 101 4.67 -10.73 -14.37
CA ILE A 101 3.54 -11.32 -15.08
C ILE A 101 2.74 -10.19 -15.73
N LYS A 102 2.21 -10.42 -16.94
CA LYS A 102 1.28 -9.48 -17.57
C LYS A 102 0.00 -9.35 -16.75
N MET A 103 -0.30 -8.13 -16.35
CA MET A 103 -1.52 -7.77 -15.64
C MET A 103 -2.74 -7.81 -16.56
N LYS A 104 -3.89 -8.08 -15.94
CA LYS A 104 -5.23 -7.98 -16.52
C LYS A 104 -6.10 -7.10 -15.64
N VAL A 105 -7.12 -6.49 -16.25
CA VAL A 105 -8.19 -5.83 -15.49
C VAL A 105 -8.78 -6.81 -14.49
N GLY A 106 -9.02 -6.34 -13.27
CA GLY A 106 -9.49 -7.14 -12.13
C GLY A 106 -8.39 -7.87 -11.37
N ASN A 107 -7.12 -7.84 -11.82
CA ASN A 107 -6.04 -8.32 -10.97
C ASN A 107 -5.84 -7.39 -9.78
N THR A 108 -5.52 -7.98 -8.63
CA THR A 108 -5.26 -7.25 -7.41
C THR A 108 -3.80 -7.33 -6.99
N ILE A 109 -3.25 -6.22 -6.51
CA ILE A 109 -1.94 -6.14 -5.86
C ILE A 109 -2.15 -5.54 -4.48
N GLY A 110 -1.64 -6.19 -3.45
CA GLY A 110 -1.71 -5.67 -2.08
C GLY A 110 -0.35 -5.66 -1.41
N TRP A 111 -0.21 -4.80 -0.41
CA TRP A 111 0.92 -4.78 0.49
C TRP A 111 0.42 -4.74 1.93
N GLY A 112 1.11 -5.45 2.81
CA GLY A 112 0.77 -5.50 4.21
C GLY A 112 1.99 -5.64 5.12
N ILE A 113 1.74 -5.40 6.40
CA ILE A 113 2.74 -5.50 7.46
C ILE A 113 2.21 -6.39 8.57
N PHE A 114 3.06 -7.31 9.00
CA PHE A 114 2.89 -8.09 10.21
C PHE A 114 3.80 -7.49 11.29
N TYR A 115 3.17 -6.91 12.33
CA TYR A 115 3.82 -6.31 13.47
C TYR A 115 4.06 -7.33 14.59
N ASP A 116 5.08 -7.10 15.41
CA ASP A 116 5.22 -7.81 16.68
C ASP A 116 4.05 -7.44 17.60
N GLU A 117 3.30 -8.44 18.05
CA GLU A 117 2.18 -8.27 18.98
C GLU A 117 2.63 -7.63 20.29
N ASN A 118 3.88 -7.85 20.71
CA ASN A 118 4.43 -7.33 21.96
C ASN A 118 4.83 -5.86 21.88
N CYS A 119 4.99 -5.31 20.67
CA CYS A 119 5.34 -3.90 20.50
C CYS A 119 4.12 -3.01 20.80
N GLN A 120 4.23 -2.11 21.77
CA GLN A 120 3.10 -1.27 22.21
C GLN A 120 2.76 -0.15 21.23
N ASP A 121 3.75 0.34 20.48
CA ASP A 121 3.60 1.41 19.51
C ASP A 121 4.07 0.91 18.14
N ASP A 122 3.15 0.81 17.19
CA ASP A 122 3.44 0.36 15.83
C ASP A 122 4.14 1.43 14.97
N LYS A 123 4.34 2.65 15.49
CA LYS A 123 5.02 3.74 14.78
C LYS A 123 6.48 3.92 15.17
N ILE A 124 6.98 3.20 16.17
CA ILE A 124 8.42 3.24 16.49
C ILE A 124 9.24 2.47 15.47
N GLU A 125 10.54 2.75 15.44
CA GLU A 125 11.48 1.94 14.68
C GLU A 125 11.48 0.49 15.21
N GLN A 126 11.18 -0.47 14.33
CA GLN A 126 11.12 -1.88 14.70
C GLN A 126 11.29 -2.79 13.49
N LEU A 127 11.73 -4.03 13.73
CA LEU A 127 11.79 -5.05 12.70
C LEU A 127 10.36 -5.53 12.40
N CYS A 128 9.91 -5.31 11.16
CA CYS A 128 8.60 -5.74 10.69
C CYS A 128 8.74 -6.77 9.58
N LEU A 129 7.74 -7.63 9.45
CA LEU A 129 7.58 -8.47 8.26
C LEU A 129 6.62 -7.77 7.30
N VAL A 130 7.11 -7.43 6.11
CA VAL A 130 6.31 -6.86 5.04
C VAL A 130 6.05 -7.93 3.99
N PHE A 131 4.81 -8.04 3.52
CA PHE A 131 4.42 -9.00 2.50
C PHE A 131 3.72 -8.34 1.33
N VAL A 132 3.82 -8.98 0.16
CA VAL A 132 3.11 -8.56 -1.06
C VAL A 132 2.11 -9.63 -1.47
N MET A 133 0.94 -9.17 -1.89
CA MET A 133 -0.16 -10.00 -2.34
C MET A 133 -0.42 -9.80 -3.82
N PHE A 134 -0.75 -10.90 -4.51
CA PHE A 134 -1.25 -10.87 -5.87
C PHE A 134 -2.48 -11.77 -5.99
N ASN A 135 -3.61 -11.22 -6.43
CA ASN A 135 -4.89 -11.93 -6.52
C ASN A 135 -5.26 -12.67 -5.23
N ASN A 136 -5.18 -11.97 -4.09
CA ASN A 136 -5.45 -12.48 -2.74
C ASN A 136 -4.56 -13.65 -2.27
N LYS A 137 -3.39 -13.82 -2.89
CA LYS A 137 -2.36 -14.75 -2.41
C LYS A 137 -1.12 -14.00 -1.97
N ILE A 138 -0.52 -14.39 -0.84
CA ILE A 138 0.79 -13.86 -0.47
C ILE A 138 1.83 -14.57 -1.33
N ILE A 139 2.62 -13.78 -2.05
CA ILE A 139 3.57 -14.31 -3.05
C ILE A 139 5.03 -14.02 -2.71
N ASP A 140 5.28 -13.09 -1.78
CA ASP A 140 6.61 -12.74 -1.30
C ASP A 140 6.49 -12.04 0.06
N ALA A 141 7.54 -12.15 0.86
CA ALA A 141 7.63 -11.51 2.15
C ALA A 141 9.10 -11.21 2.51
N LEU A 142 9.32 -10.08 3.17
CA LEU A 142 10.66 -9.66 3.59
C LEU A 142 10.64 -9.00 4.96
N PHE A 143 11.70 -9.23 5.74
CA PHE A 143 11.95 -8.45 6.93
C PHE A 143 12.53 -7.09 6.57
N VAL A 144 11.98 -6.03 7.15
CA VAL A 144 12.46 -4.67 7.00
C VAL A 144 12.56 -4.01 8.36
N LEU A 145 13.54 -3.12 8.52
CA LEU A 145 13.54 -2.18 9.63
C LEU A 145 12.61 -1.03 9.24
N GLN A 146 11.42 -1.00 9.85
CA GLN A 146 10.49 0.10 9.70
C GLN A 146 11.07 1.35 10.40
N PRO A 147 11.10 2.54 9.77
CA PRO A 147 11.51 3.76 10.44
C PRO A 147 10.40 4.33 11.35
N GLU A 148 10.75 5.30 12.18
CA GLU A 148 9.76 6.05 12.96
C GLU A 148 8.68 6.68 12.04
N GLY A 149 7.42 6.56 12.45
CA GLY A 149 6.23 6.96 11.69
C GLY A 149 5.66 5.85 10.80
N GLY A 150 6.44 4.83 10.47
CA GLY A 150 5.98 3.66 9.72
C GLY A 150 5.86 3.86 8.20
N PHE A 151 5.36 2.81 7.54
CA PHE A 151 5.16 2.81 6.09
C PHE A 151 3.72 3.18 5.71
N VAL A 152 3.56 4.04 4.71
CA VAL A 152 2.28 4.41 4.14
C VAL A 152 2.02 3.69 2.82
N PRO A 153 0.78 3.23 2.57
CA PRO A 153 0.32 2.81 1.27
C PRO A 153 0.49 3.89 0.20
N ILE A 154 0.98 3.49 -0.97
CA ILE A 154 1.13 4.37 -2.12
C ILE A 154 0.81 3.64 -3.44
N VAL A 155 0.09 4.34 -4.31
CA VAL A 155 -0.25 3.92 -5.67
C VAL A 155 0.20 4.99 -6.65
N LEU A 156 0.88 4.58 -7.71
CA LEU A 156 1.30 5.46 -8.80
C LEU A 156 0.53 5.08 -10.07
N LEU A 157 -0.45 5.91 -10.42
CA LEU A 157 -1.19 5.75 -11.67
C LEU A 157 -0.29 6.09 -12.86
N GLN A 158 -0.41 5.28 -13.90
CA GLN A 158 0.40 5.40 -15.13
C GLN A 158 -0.47 5.88 -16.29
N PRO A 159 0.11 6.45 -17.36
CA PRO A 159 -0.66 6.93 -18.52
C PRO A 159 -1.50 5.84 -19.22
N TYR A 160 -1.12 4.58 -19.02
CA TYR A 160 -1.76 3.38 -19.57
C TYR A 160 -2.58 2.57 -18.55
N ALA A 161 -2.57 2.97 -17.28
CA ALA A 161 -3.29 2.35 -16.19
C ALA A 161 -3.78 3.47 -15.27
N THR A 162 -4.82 4.16 -15.75
CA THR A 162 -5.26 5.43 -15.17
C THR A 162 -6.31 5.24 -14.10
N LYS A 163 -6.74 4.00 -13.85
CA LYS A 163 -7.88 3.68 -13.00
C LYS A 163 -7.58 2.52 -12.06
N VAL A 164 -7.87 2.73 -10.78
CA VAL A 164 -7.79 1.71 -9.73
C VAL A 164 -8.89 1.88 -8.71
N SER A 165 -9.23 0.80 -8.00
CA SER A 165 -9.96 0.84 -6.74
C SER A 165 -9.05 0.37 -5.60
N ILE A 166 -9.28 0.89 -4.39
CA ILE A 166 -8.47 0.58 -3.20
C ILE A 166 -9.38 0.07 -2.09
N GLU A 167 -8.99 -1.05 -1.50
CA GLU A 167 -9.65 -1.68 -0.35
C GLU A 167 -8.67 -1.75 0.83
N ILE A 168 -9.14 -1.41 2.02
CA ILE A 168 -8.40 -1.54 3.28
C ILE A 168 -8.89 -2.80 3.99
N ARG A 169 -7.96 -3.63 4.48
CA ARG A 169 -8.28 -4.82 5.26
C ARG A 169 -7.41 -4.90 6.52
N ASN A 170 -8.02 -5.41 7.58
CA ASN A 170 -7.45 -5.36 8.93
C ASN A 170 -7.08 -6.74 9.48
N VAL A 171 -7.49 -7.81 8.81
CA VAL A 171 -7.27 -9.19 9.26
C VAL A 171 -6.97 -10.05 8.04
N LEU A 172 -5.89 -10.82 8.11
CA LEU A 172 -5.61 -11.86 7.13
C LEU A 172 -6.58 -13.02 7.33
N THR A 173 -7.08 -13.57 6.24
CA THR A 173 -7.81 -14.83 6.25
C THR A 173 -6.88 -15.97 6.67
N LYS A 174 -7.47 -17.10 7.09
CA LYS A 174 -6.68 -18.30 7.42
C LYS A 174 -5.84 -18.79 6.25
N GLU A 175 -6.34 -18.65 5.04
CA GLU A 175 -5.65 -19.05 3.81
C GLU A 175 -4.43 -18.14 3.56
N GLU A 176 -4.60 -16.82 3.62
CA GLU A 176 -3.50 -15.86 3.46
C GLU A 176 -2.44 -16.03 4.56
N PHE A 177 -2.84 -16.34 5.79
CA PHE A 177 -1.87 -16.63 6.85
C PHE A 177 -1.08 -17.93 6.58
N SER A 178 -1.73 -18.94 6.00
CA SER A 178 -1.06 -20.18 5.57
C SER A 178 -0.02 -19.90 4.48
N ASP A 179 -0.37 -19.09 3.47
CA ASP A 179 0.58 -18.67 2.42
C ASP A 179 1.83 -18.02 3.03
N LEU A 180 1.65 -17.15 4.03
CA LEU A 180 2.77 -16.51 4.73
C LEU A 180 3.65 -17.55 5.43
N GLN A 181 3.07 -18.51 6.14
CA GLN A 181 3.83 -19.56 6.83
C GLN A 181 4.64 -20.43 5.86
N GLU A 182 4.10 -20.75 4.69
CA GLU A 182 4.79 -21.55 3.67
C GLU A 182 6.05 -20.87 3.14
N LEU A 183 6.06 -19.54 3.05
CA LEU A 183 7.24 -18.76 2.65
C LEU A 183 8.39 -18.82 3.67
N TYR A 184 8.09 -19.16 4.92
CA TYR A 184 9.05 -19.19 6.04
C TYR A 184 9.63 -20.57 6.36
N ILE A 185 8.96 -21.64 5.92
CA ILE A 185 9.36 -23.02 6.21
C ILE A 185 10.35 -23.57 5.15
N GLN A 186 10.64 -22.80 4.10
CA GLN A 186 11.63 -23.14 3.06
C GLN A 186 13.06 -22.79 3.47
#